data_AF-A0A3P3ELN9-F1
#
_entry.id   AF-A0A3P3ELN9-F1
#
_cell.length_a   1.000
_cell.length_b   1.000
_cell.length_c   1.000
_cell.angle_alpha   90.00
_cell.angle_beta   90.00
_cell.angle_gamma   90.00
#
_symmetry.space_group_name_H-M   'P 1'
#
loop_
_entity.id
_entity.type
_entity.pdbx_description
1 polymer ?
#
loop_
_entity_poly.entity_id
_entity_poly.type
_entity_poly.pdbx_seq_one_letter_code
_entity_poly.pdbx_strand_id
1 'polypeptide(L)' 'MRQERTVQASIFDVFSTHEIGRELEAMSRWLDEHRDLLGLVARDLVRVGVKATGRQGLPAEAVLRCALLKQYR' A
#
# COMPACT_ATOMS: atom_id res chain seq x y z
N MET A 1 -0.02 2.14 -25.32
CA MET A 1 1.01 2.95 -26.03
C MET A 1 1.68 3.85 -25.00
N ARG A 2 2.96 3.60 -24.66
CA ARG A 2 3.71 4.39 -23.68
C ARG A 2 4.53 5.42 -24.44
N GLN A 3 4.20 6.70 -24.29
CA GLN A 3 5.02 7.78 -24.85
C GLN A 3 6.28 7.94 -23.98
N GLU A 4 7.45 7.95 -24.60
CA GLU A 4 8.67 8.37 -23.92
C GLU A 4 8.54 9.84 -23.52
N ARG A 5 8.70 10.11 -22.23
CA ARG A 5 8.87 11.45 -21.69
C ARG A 5 10.27 11.52 -21.08
N THR A 6 11.15 12.30 -21.70
CA THR A 6 12.50 12.62 -21.24
C THR A 6 12.54 13.75 -20.22
N VAL A 7 11.39 14.29 -19.85
CA VAL A 7 11.28 15.30 -18.78
C VAL A 7 11.49 14.58 -17.46
N GLN A 8 12.63 14.81 -16.82
CA GLN A 8 12.84 14.41 -15.43
C GLN A 8 11.86 15.24 -14.59
N ALA A 9 10.80 14.60 -14.08
CA ALA A 9 9.90 15.23 -13.14
C ALA A 9 10.73 15.72 -11.94
N SER A 10 10.56 16.98 -11.57
CA SER A 10 11.18 17.54 -10.37
C SER A 10 10.72 16.72 -9.17
N ILE A 11 11.60 16.49 -8.20
CA ILE A 11 11.21 15.91 -6.89
C ILE A 11 10.18 16.79 -6.15
N PHE A 12 10.06 18.05 -6.58
CA PHE A 12 9.09 19.03 -6.10
C PHE A 12 7.93 19.25 -7.07
N ASP A 13 7.83 18.47 -8.15
CA ASP A 13 6.63 18.51 -8.98
C ASP A 13 5.47 17.99 -8.13
N VAL A 14 4.61 18.94 -7.75
CA VAL A 14 3.34 18.65 -7.09
C VAL A 14 2.51 17.94 -8.14
N PHE A 15 2.45 16.61 -8.07
CA PHE A 15 1.46 15.84 -8.81
C PHE A 15 0.10 16.49 -8.52
N SER A 16 -0.58 16.94 -9.58
CA SER A 16 -1.92 17.54 -9.50
C SER A 16 -2.79 16.78 -8.50
N THR A 17 -3.71 17.43 -7.81
CA THR A 17 -4.65 16.75 -6.89
C THR A 17 -5.47 15.70 -7.63
N HIS A 18 -4.90 14.53 -7.82
CA HIS A 18 -5.49 13.40 -8.50
C HIS A 18 -6.54 12.86 -7.53
N GLU A 19 -7.75 12.65 -8.02
CA GLU A 19 -8.86 12.07 -7.27
C GLU A 19 -8.43 10.78 -6.58
N ILE A 20 -7.72 9.91 -7.31
CA ILE A 20 -7.09 8.69 -6.78
C ILE A 20 -6.11 9.00 -5.63
N GLY A 21 -5.30 10.05 -5.74
CA GLY A 21 -4.38 10.44 -4.67
C GLY A 21 -5.12 10.83 -3.39
N ARG A 22 -6.23 11.56 -3.51
CA ARG A 22 -7.10 11.91 -2.37
C ARG A 22 -7.79 10.69 -1.77
N GLU A 23 -8.26 9.76 -2.60
CA GLU A 23 -8.85 8.50 -2.14
C GLU A 23 -7.83 7.64 -1.38
N LEU A 24 -6.62 7.47 -1.93
CA LEU A 24 -5.55 6.71 -1.29
C LEU A 24 -5.10 7.37 0.01
N GLU A 25 -5.05 8.71 0.07
CA GLU A 25 -4.78 9.45 1.29
C GLU A 25 -5.86 9.20 2.35
N ALA A 26 -7.14 9.26 1.97
CA ALA A 26 -8.26 8.97 2.87
C ALA A 26 -8.22 7.53 3.38
N MET A 27 -7.95 6.55 2.51
CA MET A 27 -7.76 5.15 2.90
C MET A 27 -6.59 5.00 3.88
N SER A 28 -5.46 5.67 3.62
CA SER A 28 -4.31 5.61 4.52
C SER A 28 -4.63 6.18 5.89
N ARG A 29 -5.28 7.34 5.95
CA ARG A 29 -5.71 7.95 7.23
C ARG A 29 -6.65 7.04 8.01
N TRP A 30 -7.61 6.44 7.32
CA TRP A 30 -8.55 5.50 7.94
C TRP A 30 -7.82 4.29 8.56
N LEU A 31 -6.82 3.73 7.87
CA LEU A 31 -6.00 2.64 8.41
C LEU A 31 -5.18 3.08 9.64
N ASP A 32 -4.67 4.32 9.64
CA ASP A 32 -3.88 4.85 10.74
C ASP A 32 -4.71 5.02 12.03
N GLU A 33 -6.01 5.30 11.88
CA GLU A 33 -7.01 5.39 12.96
C GLU A 33 -7.44 4.00 13.48
N HIS A 34 -7.46 2.97 12.63
CA HIS A 34 -7.95 1.61 12.94
C HIS A 34 -6.80 0.61 13.14
N ARG A 35 -5.89 0.91 14.08
CA ARG A 35 -4.69 0.09 14.34
C ARG A 35 -4.99 -1.30 14.89
N ASP A 36 -6.15 -1.49 15.51
CA ASP A 36 -6.64 -2.78 16.01
C ASP A 36 -6.75 -3.84 14.90
N LEU A 37 -7.03 -3.41 13.66
CA LEU A 37 -7.03 -4.27 12.47
C LEU A 37 -5.66 -4.93 12.23
N LEU A 38 -4.55 -4.28 12.60
CA LEU A 38 -3.21 -4.84 12.39
C LEU A 38 -3.00 -6.14 13.17
N GLY A 39 -3.64 -6.28 14.34
CA GLY A 39 -3.61 -7.52 15.10
C GLY A 39 -4.33 -8.67 14.40
N LEU A 40 -5.43 -8.38 13.69
CA LEU A 40 -6.14 -9.36 12.87
C LEU A 40 -5.31 -9.77 11.64
N VAL A 41 -4.73 -8.79 10.94
CA VAL A 41 -3.88 -9.05 9.77
C VAL A 41 -2.64 -9.85 10.14
N ALA A 42 -1.96 -9.51 11.24
CA ALA A 42 -0.80 -10.27 11.69
C ALA A 42 -1.14 -11.74 11.96
N ARG A 43 -2.31 -12.02 12.57
CA ARG A 43 -2.79 -13.40 12.77
C ARG A 43 -3.07 -14.12 11.46
N ASP A 44 -3.66 -13.44 10.48
CA ASP A 44 -3.95 -14.02 9.16
C ASP A 44 -2.65 -14.36 8.39
N LEU A 45 -1.66 -13.47 8.45
CA LEU A 45 -0.37 -13.65 7.77
C LEU A 45 0.48 -14.80 8.35
N VAL A 46 0.27 -15.16 9.63
CA VAL A 46 1.03 -16.22 10.33
C VAL A 46 0.38 -17.60 10.18
N ARG A 47 -0.50 -17.80 9.19
CA ARG A 47 -1.15 -19.10 8.93
C ARG A 47 -0.18 -20.27 8.97
N VAL A 48 -0.52 -21.28 9.78
CA VAL A 48 0.24 -22.54 9.87
C VAL A 48 0.08 -23.31 8.57
N GLY A 49 1.20 -23.72 7.96
CA GLY A 49 1.20 -24.60 6.77
C GLY A 49 1.54 -23.95 5.43
N VAL A 50 1.83 -22.64 5.38
CA VAL A 50 2.41 -22.02 4.18
C VAL A 50 3.92 -22.25 4.12
N LYS A 51 4.42 -22.58 2.91
CA LYS A 51 5.86 -22.66 2.66
C LYS A 51 6.48 -21.28 2.92
N ALA A 52 7.67 -21.25 3.53
CA ALA A 52 8.41 -20.02 3.83
C ALA A 52 9.02 -19.39 2.56
N THR A 53 8.20 -19.03 1.58
CA THR A 53 8.59 -18.41 0.31
C THR A 53 8.50 -16.88 0.35
N GLY A 54 8.09 -16.31 1.49
CA GLY A 54 7.94 -14.87 1.68
C GLY A 54 9.25 -14.15 2.00
N ARG A 55 9.25 -12.82 1.84
CA ARG A 55 10.36 -11.95 2.24
C ARG A 55 10.25 -11.63 3.73
N GLN A 56 11.33 -11.82 4.48
CA GLN A 56 11.41 -11.43 5.88
C GLN A 56 11.51 -9.91 6.01
N GLY A 57 10.92 -9.35 7.08
CA GLY A 57 11.09 -7.95 7.47
C GLY A 57 10.04 -6.95 6.95
N LEU A 58 8.97 -7.41 6.30
CA LEU A 58 7.85 -6.54 5.95
C LEU A 58 6.79 -6.55 7.06
N PRO A 59 6.40 -5.41 7.65
CA PRO A 59 5.40 -5.37 8.71
C PRO A 59 4.00 -5.67 8.16
N ALA A 60 3.13 -6.23 9.00
CA ALA A 60 1.75 -6.57 8.64
C ALA A 60 0.98 -5.35 8.06
N GLU A 61 1.26 -4.16 8.57
CA GLU A 61 0.73 -2.89 8.08
C GLU A 61 1.11 -2.60 6.62
N ALA A 62 2.37 -2.80 6.24
CA ALA A 62 2.81 -2.61 4.86
C ALA A 62 2.20 -3.67 3.93
N VAL A 63 2.07 -4.91 4.42
CA VAL A 63 1.38 -5.98 3.67
C VAL A 63 -0.09 -5.60 3.42
N LEU A 64 -0.79 -5.08 4.44
CA LEU A 64 -2.17 -4.62 4.31
C LEU A 64 -2.31 -3.47 3.30
N ARG A 65 -1.46 -2.43 3.39
CA ARG A 65 -1.50 -1.32 2.44
C ARG A 65 -1.25 -1.79 1.01
N CYS A 66 -0.28 -2.69 0.81
CA CYS A 66 -0.04 -3.30 -0.50
C CYS A 66 -1.22 -4.14 -1.00
N ALA A 67 -1.88 -4.89 -0.11
CA ALA A 67 -3.06 -5.69 -0.46
C ALA A 67 -4.22 -4.80 -0.91
N LEU A 68 -4.48 -3.71 -0.18
CA LEU A 68 -5.49 -2.72 -0.55
C LEU A 68 -5.18 -2.05 -1.89
N LEU A 69 -3.93 -1.63 -2.11
CA LEU A 69 -3.50 -1.09 -3.40
C LEU A 69 -3.64 -2.10 -4.55
N LYS A 70 -3.47 -3.40 -4.29
CA LYS A 70 -3.70 -4.45 -5.29
C LYS A 70 -5.17 -4.70 -5.59
N GLN A 71 -6.07 -4.50 -4.61
CA GLN A 71 -7.51 -4.58 -4.83
C GLN A 71 -8.07 -3.30 -5.45
N TYR A 72 -7.38 -2.17 -5.25
CA TYR A 72 -7.69 -0.91 -5.89
C TYR A 72 -7.29 -0.98 -7.37
N ARG A 73 -8.25 -1.40 -8.20
CA ARG A 73 -8.22 -1.71 -9.66
C ARG A 73 -8.23 -3.20 -9.98
#